data_AF-A0A0S8K1P6-F1
#
_entry.id   AF-A0A0S8K1P6-F1
#
_cell.length_a   1.000
_cell.length_b   1.000
_cell.length_c   1.000
_cell.angle_alpha   90.00
_cell.angle_beta   90.00
_cell.angle_gamma   90.00
#
_symmetry.space_group_name_H-M   'P 1'
#
loop_
_entity.id
_entity.type
_entity.pdbx_description
1 polymer ?
#
loop_
_entity_poly.entity_id
_entity_poly.type
_entity_poly.pdbx_seq_one_letter_code
_entity_poly.pdbx_strand_id
1 'polypeptide(L)'
;MLSLCSPDYLAVNSDFSSILKRGQVRYTEPEKGLIYADAFLLEAILKYKGLYKYFMEGEGPINLKPVAKAGKDQTITDIDQDGKEMIILDGSASHDPDDSIALYEWMEDSVLLGTGVILTDTLPVGMHHIVLMVTDKYGKTGADTVLINILADPTGDQNTLDRLRNVEVFPNPVVDGRLTLRFHGFDAVEKLCIELFDLTGKLRYHSIIPIQSNTTWVFHLQDHYHGIYVLRITNTKYVMNQKIIFK
;
A
#
# COMPACT_ATOMS: atom_id res chain seq x y z
N MET A 1 8.12 43.96 30.10
CA MET A 1 7.83 42.79 30.95
C MET A 1 6.35 42.51 30.81
N LEU A 2 5.95 41.34 30.30
CA LEU A 2 4.58 40.89 30.45
C LEU A 2 4.35 40.72 31.96
N SER A 3 3.27 41.29 32.49
CA SER A 3 2.86 41.05 33.87
C SER A 3 2.78 39.55 34.08
N LEU A 4 3.41 39.02 35.14
CA LEU A 4 3.38 37.59 35.47
C LEU A 4 1.95 37.07 35.75
N CYS A 5 0.99 37.99 35.96
CA CYS A 5 -0.43 37.71 36.05
C CYS A 5 -1.21 38.00 34.75
N SER A 6 -0.55 38.24 33.62
CA SER A 6 -1.27 38.43 32.36
C SER A 6 -1.90 37.10 31.92
N PRO A 7 -3.14 37.12 31.39
CA PRO A 7 -3.81 35.92 30.88
C PRO A 7 -2.97 35.15 29.85
N ASP A 8 -2.20 35.88 29.05
CA ASP A 8 -1.31 35.32 28.02
C ASP A 8 -0.13 34.53 28.62
N TYR A 9 0.44 34.97 29.75
CA TYR A 9 1.57 34.31 30.39
C TYR A 9 1.17 32.99 31.07
N LEU A 10 -0.02 32.98 31.70
CA LEU A 10 -0.56 31.79 32.38
C LEU A 10 -1.05 30.73 31.39
N ALA A 11 -1.60 31.14 30.24
CA ALA A 11 -2.08 30.23 29.19
C ALA A 11 -0.96 29.41 28.53
N VAL A 12 0.28 29.91 28.53
CA VAL A 12 1.43 29.24 27.91
C VAL A 12 2.12 28.26 28.88
N ASN A 13 2.02 28.48 30.19
CA ASN A 13 2.87 27.83 31.20
C ASN A 13 2.14 26.90 32.18
N SER A 14 0.89 26.53 31.92
CA SER A 14 0.11 25.66 32.83
C SER A 14 -0.15 24.26 32.25
N ASP A 15 -0.08 23.24 33.11
CA ASP A 15 -0.40 21.84 32.79
C ASP A 15 -1.87 21.56 33.14
N PHE A 16 -2.71 21.47 32.10
CA PHE A 16 -4.17 21.39 32.20
C PHE A 16 -4.68 19.96 32.49
N SER A 17 -3.81 18.95 32.55
CA SER A 17 -4.19 17.54 32.77
C SER A 17 -4.88 17.27 34.13
N SER A 18 -4.72 18.19 35.09
CA SER A 18 -5.29 18.09 36.44
C SER A 18 -6.66 18.75 36.63
N ILE A 19 -7.14 19.54 35.64
CA ILE A 19 -8.34 20.37 35.76
C ILE A 19 -9.64 19.56 35.78
N LEU A 20 -9.61 18.32 35.27
CA LEU A 20 -10.80 17.47 35.15
C LEU A 20 -11.16 16.67 36.40
N LYS A 21 -10.35 16.67 37.48
CA LYS A 21 -10.56 15.70 38.58
C LYS A 21 -11.11 16.21 39.90
N ARG A 22 -11.19 17.51 40.23
CA ARG A 22 -11.79 17.94 41.52
C ARG A 22 -12.02 19.45 41.77
N GLY A 23 -12.18 20.30 40.75
CA GLY A 23 -12.53 21.72 40.98
C GLY A 23 -11.49 22.55 41.74
N GLN A 24 -10.23 22.12 41.76
CA GLN A 24 -9.09 22.91 42.24
C GLN A 24 -8.05 22.99 41.14
N VAL A 25 -7.84 24.19 40.60
CA VAL A 25 -6.74 24.46 39.66
C VAL A 25 -5.45 24.53 40.48
N ARG A 26 -4.49 23.69 40.13
CA ARG A 26 -3.14 23.74 40.69
C ARG A 26 -2.21 24.35 39.67
N TYR A 27 -1.62 25.49 40.02
CA TYR A 27 -0.51 26.08 39.28
C TYR A 27 0.74 26.10 40.17
N THR A 28 1.88 25.80 39.57
CA THR A 28 3.20 25.87 40.23
C THR A 28 3.98 27.01 39.61
N GLU A 29 4.21 28.07 40.38
CA GLU A 29 5.13 29.15 40.00
C GLU A 29 6.57 28.71 40.35
N PRO A 30 7.57 28.85 39.46
CA PRO A 30 8.93 28.30 39.68
C PRO A 30 9.61 28.78 40.97
N GLU A 31 9.23 29.93 41.51
CA GLU A 31 9.86 30.53 42.69
C GLU A 31 8.95 30.66 43.94
N LYS A 32 7.64 30.41 43.84
CA LYS A 32 6.69 30.64 44.97
C LYS A 32 5.92 29.42 45.45
N GLY A 33 6.07 28.26 44.82
CA GLY A 33 5.33 27.05 45.20
C GLY A 33 3.85 27.10 44.78
N LEU A 34 3.04 26.16 45.29
CA LEU A 34 1.63 25.99 44.92
C LEU A 34 0.79 27.23 45.30
N ILE A 35 0.16 27.86 44.32
CA ILE A 35 -0.82 28.93 44.54
C ILE A 35 -2.20 28.42 44.10
N TYR A 36 -3.19 28.57 44.98
CA TYR A 36 -4.59 28.30 44.67
C TYR A 36 -5.13 29.46 43.82
N ALA A 37 -5.56 29.18 42.58
CA ALA A 37 -6.24 30.19 41.78
C ALA A 37 -7.60 30.52 42.39
N ASP A 38 -7.90 31.81 42.57
CA ASP A 38 -9.24 32.24 42.94
C ASP A 38 -10.23 32.03 41.77
N ALA A 39 -11.53 32.05 42.07
CA ALA A 39 -12.58 31.81 41.09
C ALA A 39 -12.59 32.84 39.94
N PHE A 40 -12.10 34.05 40.18
CA PHE A 40 -12.03 35.11 39.16
C PHE A 40 -10.97 34.82 38.10
N LEU A 41 -9.84 34.25 38.49
CA LEU A 41 -8.78 33.88 37.54
C LEU A 41 -9.21 32.72 36.63
N LEU A 42 -9.91 31.73 37.17
CA LEU A 42 -10.47 30.61 36.39
C LEU A 42 -11.52 31.11 35.38
N GLU A 43 -12.41 31.99 35.81
CA GLU A 43 -13.41 32.61 34.94
C GLU A 43 -12.76 33.42 33.79
N ALA A 44 -11.73 34.22 34.09
CA ALA A 44 -11.02 35.01 33.08
C ALA A 44 -10.33 34.14 32.02
N ILE A 45 -9.70 33.03 32.43
CA ILE A 45 -9.06 32.07 31.53
C ILE A 45 -10.11 31.36 30.65
N LEU A 46 -11.22 30.92 31.25
CA LEU A 46 -12.32 30.27 30.53
C LEU A 46 -12.96 31.22 29.52
N LYS A 47 -13.15 32.51 29.85
CA LYS A 47 -13.66 33.52 28.90
C LYS A 47 -12.69 33.79 27.77
N TYR A 48 -11.41 33.98 28.07
CA TYR A 48 -10.38 34.24 27.07
C TYR A 48 -10.24 33.08 26.06
N LYS A 49 -10.38 31.83 26.52
CA LYS A 49 -10.31 30.63 25.65
C LYS A 49 -11.64 30.25 25.00
N GLY A 50 -12.72 31.02 25.21
CA GLY A 50 -14.06 30.70 24.70
C GLY A 50 -14.69 29.47 25.36
N LEU A 51 -14.16 29.01 26.49
CA LEU A 51 -14.59 27.81 27.21
C LEU A 51 -15.61 28.08 28.33
N TYR A 52 -15.87 29.36 28.63
CA TYR A 52 -16.77 29.78 29.70
C TYR A 52 -18.20 29.25 29.53
N LYS A 53 -18.68 29.18 28.29
CA LYS A 53 -20.02 28.65 27.97
C LYS A 53 -20.17 27.19 28.40
N TYR A 54 -19.17 26.35 28.12
CA TYR A 54 -19.20 24.92 28.42
C TYR A 54 -19.20 24.62 29.93
N PHE A 55 -18.53 25.46 30.71
CA PHE A 55 -18.44 25.27 32.16
C PHE A 55 -19.68 25.75 32.91
N MET A 56 -20.36 26.79 32.43
CA MET A 56 -21.53 27.37 33.10
C MET A 56 -22.85 26.70 32.69
N GLU A 57 -22.93 26.18 31.47
CA GLU A 57 -24.15 25.54 30.94
C GLU A 57 -24.15 24.01 31.11
N GLY A 58 -23.07 23.43 31.65
CA GLY A 58 -22.97 21.99 31.95
C GLY A 58 -22.77 21.08 30.73
N GLU A 59 -22.67 21.65 29.54
CA GLU A 59 -22.38 20.92 28.32
C GLU A 59 -20.90 21.07 27.99
N GLY A 60 -20.12 19.99 28.10
CA GLY A 60 -18.75 19.97 27.59
C GLY A 60 -18.71 20.24 26.08
N PRO A 61 -17.53 20.49 25.49
CA PRO A 61 -17.41 20.59 24.04
C PRO A 61 -18.05 19.35 23.40
N ILE A 62 -18.96 19.58 22.45
CA ILE A 62 -19.67 18.50 21.76
C ILE A 62 -18.64 17.72 20.97
N ASN A 63 -18.36 16.48 21.37
CA ASN A 63 -17.55 15.58 20.58
C ASN A 63 -18.27 15.32 19.25
N LEU A 64 -17.69 15.64 18.11
CA LEU A 64 -18.21 15.36 16.78
C LEU A 64 -17.84 13.93 16.37
N LYS A 65 -18.42 13.44 15.28
CA LYS A 65 -18.02 12.14 14.74
C LYS A 65 -16.77 12.33 13.88
N PRO A 66 -15.83 11.38 13.87
CA PRO A 66 -14.72 11.43 12.94
C PRO A 66 -15.22 11.27 11.49
N VAL A 67 -14.44 11.79 10.55
CA VAL A 67 -14.70 11.70 9.11
C VAL A 67 -13.76 10.65 8.53
N ALA A 68 -14.31 9.51 8.14
CA ALA A 68 -13.59 8.48 7.38
C ALA A 68 -13.36 8.93 5.93
N LYS A 69 -12.21 8.58 5.36
CA LYS A 69 -11.92 8.68 3.92
C LYS A 69 -11.16 7.43 3.50
N ALA A 70 -11.85 6.50 2.84
CA ALA A 70 -11.34 5.18 2.46
C ALA A 70 -10.41 5.21 1.24
N GLY A 71 -10.30 6.37 0.56
CA GLY A 71 -9.49 6.54 -0.64
C GLY A 71 -10.34 6.58 -1.90
N LYS A 72 -9.72 6.34 -3.05
CA LYS A 72 -10.40 6.27 -4.35
C LYS A 72 -10.64 4.81 -4.72
N ASP A 73 -11.71 4.57 -5.48
CA ASP A 73 -11.97 3.27 -6.09
C ASP A 73 -10.77 2.79 -6.91
N GLN A 74 -10.53 1.48 -6.86
CA GLN A 74 -9.41 0.83 -7.54
C GLN A 74 -9.92 -0.19 -8.55
N THR A 75 -9.22 -0.30 -9.67
CA THR A 75 -9.45 -1.36 -10.64
C THR A 75 -8.10 -1.94 -11.01
N ILE A 76 -7.92 -3.23 -10.76
CA ILE A 76 -6.67 -3.95 -11.01
C ILE A 76 -7.00 -5.19 -11.82
N THR A 77 -6.11 -5.58 -12.72
CA THR A 77 -6.27 -6.79 -13.53
C THR A 77 -5.32 -7.86 -12.99
N ASP A 78 -5.86 -9.03 -12.68
CA ASP A 78 -5.10 -10.24 -12.36
C ASP A 78 -4.37 -10.71 -13.63
N ILE A 79 -3.10 -10.31 -13.80
CA ILE A 79 -2.31 -10.62 -15.01
C ILE A 79 -1.64 -12.00 -14.91
N ASP A 80 -1.27 -12.44 -13.70
CA ASP A 80 -0.58 -13.72 -13.51
C ASP A 80 -1.54 -14.91 -13.38
N GLN A 81 -2.85 -14.63 -13.35
CA GLN A 81 -3.96 -15.58 -13.34
C GLN A 81 -3.95 -16.47 -12.10
N ASP A 82 -3.43 -15.98 -10.98
CA ASP A 82 -3.45 -16.69 -9.71
C ASP A 82 -4.80 -16.55 -8.96
N GLY A 83 -5.70 -15.75 -9.52
CA GLY A 83 -7.08 -15.56 -9.05
C GLY A 83 -7.22 -14.49 -7.98
N LYS A 84 -6.19 -13.68 -7.70
CA LYS A 84 -6.19 -12.66 -6.66
C LYS A 84 -5.16 -11.56 -6.95
N GLU A 85 -5.23 -10.44 -6.23
CA GLU A 85 -4.30 -9.34 -6.42
C GLU A 85 -4.05 -8.59 -5.12
N MET A 86 -2.84 -8.06 -4.97
CA MET A 86 -2.46 -7.25 -3.82
C MET A 86 -3.07 -5.85 -3.96
N ILE A 87 -3.66 -5.37 -2.87
CA ILE A 87 -4.25 -4.05 -2.78
C ILE A 87 -3.64 -3.27 -1.63
N ILE A 88 -3.63 -1.94 -1.79
CA ILE A 88 -3.21 -1.01 -0.75
C ILE A 88 -4.37 -0.06 -0.49
N LEU A 89 -4.84 -0.05 0.74
CA LEU A 89 -5.90 0.83 1.22
C LEU A 89 -5.27 1.92 2.07
N ASP A 90 -5.71 3.16 1.84
CA ASP A 90 -5.13 4.35 2.47
C ASP A 90 -6.22 5.22 3.09
N GLY A 91 -6.30 5.17 4.42
CA GLY A 91 -7.22 5.95 5.23
C GLY A 91 -6.62 7.25 5.76
N SER A 92 -5.41 7.64 5.34
CA SER A 92 -4.64 8.76 5.92
C SER A 92 -5.30 10.13 5.77
N ALA A 93 -6.26 10.28 4.85
CA ALA A 93 -7.04 11.49 4.69
C ALA A 93 -8.22 11.62 5.68
N SER A 94 -8.46 10.57 6.49
CA SER A 94 -9.45 10.59 7.58
C SER A 94 -8.99 11.52 8.69
N HIS A 95 -9.93 12.19 9.34
CA HIS A 95 -9.63 13.10 10.44
C HIS A 95 -10.79 13.17 11.42
N ASP A 96 -10.48 13.49 12.67
CA ASP A 96 -11.46 13.90 13.65
C ASP A 96 -11.46 15.45 13.76
N PRO A 97 -12.62 16.13 13.73
CA PRO A 97 -12.67 17.59 13.84
C PRO A 97 -12.22 18.15 15.20
N ASP A 98 -12.35 17.38 16.27
CA ASP A 98 -12.07 17.80 17.64
C ASP A 98 -10.70 17.31 18.11
N ASP A 99 -10.29 16.11 17.70
CA ASP A 99 -9.04 15.49 18.11
C ASP A 99 -8.39 14.54 17.07
N SER A 100 -8.04 13.33 17.48
CA SER A 100 -7.30 12.34 16.70
C SER A 100 -8.06 11.02 16.67
N ILE A 101 -8.08 10.38 15.51
CA ILE A 101 -8.66 9.05 15.36
C ILE A 101 -7.84 8.04 16.18
N ALA A 102 -8.52 7.26 17.02
CA ALA A 102 -7.93 6.25 17.89
C ALA A 102 -7.82 4.88 17.22
N LEU A 103 -8.73 4.54 16.30
CA LEU A 103 -8.78 3.23 15.65
C LEU A 103 -9.24 3.35 14.20
N TYR A 104 -8.63 2.54 13.33
CA TYR A 104 -8.98 2.35 11.92
C TYR A 104 -9.25 0.86 11.71
N GLU A 105 -10.42 0.51 11.21
CA GLU A 105 -10.85 -0.86 10.92
C GLU A 105 -11.33 -0.94 9.46
N TRP A 106 -10.72 -1.83 8.68
CA TRP A 106 -11.13 -2.13 7.32
C TRP A 106 -11.95 -3.40 7.31
N MET A 107 -13.15 -3.35 6.75
CA MET A 107 -14.10 -4.46 6.74
C MET A 107 -14.67 -4.73 5.36
N GLU A 108 -14.95 -5.99 5.06
CA GLU A 108 -15.76 -6.42 3.93
C GLU A 108 -16.89 -7.32 4.46
N ASP A 109 -18.14 -7.02 4.12
CA ASP A 109 -19.32 -7.80 4.57
C ASP A 109 -19.35 -8.08 6.09
N SER A 110 -18.97 -7.09 6.90
CA SER A 110 -18.84 -7.19 8.38
C SER A 110 -17.70 -8.09 8.89
N VAL A 111 -16.83 -8.58 8.00
CA VAL A 111 -15.60 -9.29 8.35
C VAL A 111 -14.45 -8.30 8.42
N LEU A 112 -13.71 -8.29 9.53
CA LEU A 112 -12.51 -7.48 9.68
C LEU A 112 -11.38 -8.03 8.80
N LEU A 113 -10.92 -7.22 7.85
CA LEU A 113 -9.73 -7.50 7.03
C LEU A 113 -8.46 -7.13 7.80
N GLY A 114 -8.48 -5.98 8.49
CA GLY A 114 -7.36 -5.53 9.29
C GLY A 114 -7.56 -4.16 9.90
N THR A 115 -6.57 -3.73 10.69
CA THR A 115 -6.57 -2.43 11.36
C THR A 115 -5.36 -1.60 10.95
N GLY A 116 -5.50 -0.28 10.95
CA GLY A 116 -4.42 0.65 10.68
C GLY A 116 -4.77 1.68 9.61
N VAL A 117 -3.99 2.77 9.57
CA VAL A 117 -4.19 3.86 8.62
C VAL A 117 -3.99 3.37 7.18
N ILE A 118 -2.97 2.55 6.96
CA ILE A 118 -2.70 1.85 5.70
C ILE A 118 -2.92 0.35 5.94
N LEU A 119 -3.62 -0.31 5.03
CA LEU A 119 -3.75 -1.77 5.02
C LEU A 119 -3.29 -2.30 3.66
N THR A 120 -2.45 -3.33 3.69
CA THR A 120 -2.12 -4.14 2.52
C THR A 120 -2.81 -5.48 2.68
N ASP A 121 -3.59 -5.87 1.68
CA ASP A 121 -4.29 -7.15 1.68
C ASP A 121 -4.23 -7.78 0.27
N THR A 122 -4.73 -9.00 0.13
CA THR A 122 -4.85 -9.69 -1.15
C THR A 122 -6.28 -10.15 -1.34
N LEU A 123 -6.92 -9.65 -2.40
CA LEU A 123 -8.34 -9.92 -2.68
C LEU A 123 -8.48 -10.80 -3.91
N PRO A 124 -9.44 -11.74 -3.93
CA PRO A 124 -9.71 -12.54 -5.12
C PRO A 124 -10.23 -11.67 -6.28
N VAL A 125 -10.21 -12.24 -7.48
CA VAL A 125 -10.91 -11.67 -8.64
C VAL A 125 -12.40 -11.48 -8.30
N GLY A 126 -12.90 -10.27 -8.51
CA GLY A 126 -14.26 -9.90 -8.13
C GLY A 126 -14.42 -8.43 -7.78
N MET A 127 -15.65 -8.07 -7.45
CA MET A 127 -15.99 -6.74 -6.94
C MET A 127 -16.11 -6.78 -5.42
N HIS A 128 -15.32 -5.95 -4.76
CA HIS A 128 -15.17 -5.89 -3.32
C HIS A 128 -15.63 -4.52 -2.80
N HIS A 129 -16.45 -4.53 -1.74
CA HIS A 129 -16.99 -3.33 -1.11
C HIS A 129 -16.33 -3.18 0.27
N ILE A 130 -15.24 -2.43 0.32
CA ILE A 130 -14.45 -2.33 1.54
C ILE A 130 -14.85 -1.07 2.30
N VAL A 131 -15.24 -1.23 3.56
CA VAL A 131 -15.63 -0.16 4.46
C VAL A 131 -14.47 0.16 5.39
N LEU A 132 -14.01 1.41 5.37
CA LEU A 132 -13.19 1.96 6.43
C LEU A 132 -14.09 2.50 7.54
N MET A 133 -13.98 1.96 8.74
CA MET A 133 -14.57 2.51 9.95
C MET A 133 -13.47 3.13 10.81
N VAL A 134 -13.66 4.39 11.20
CA VAL A 134 -12.74 5.11 12.10
C VAL A 134 -13.45 5.44 13.40
N THR A 135 -12.75 5.29 14.53
CA THR A 135 -13.26 5.55 15.87
C THR A 135 -12.40 6.58 16.58
N ASP A 136 -13.02 7.61 17.16
CA ASP A 136 -12.32 8.61 17.99
C ASP A 136 -11.99 8.06 19.39
N LYS A 137 -11.28 8.84 20.22
CA LYS A 137 -10.92 8.40 21.59
C LYS A 137 -12.11 8.33 22.57
N TYR A 138 -13.27 8.83 22.19
CA TYR A 138 -14.49 8.83 22.99
C TYR A 138 -15.52 7.80 22.49
N GLY A 139 -15.18 7.02 21.47
CA GLY A 139 -15.98 5.94 20.91
C GLY A 139 -16.99 6.35 19.83
N LYS A 140 -16.96 7.58 19.28
CA LYS A 140 -17.78 7.89 18.10
C LYS A 140 -17.11 7.39 16.83
N THR A 141 -17.94 6.99 15.88
CA THR A 141 -17.48 6.37 14.65
C THR A 141 -17.93 7.13 13.40
N GLY A 142 -17.09 7.05 12.36
CA GLY A 142 -17.36 7.47 10.99
C GLY A 142 -17.02 6.32 10.04
N ALA A 143 -17.69 6.26 8.89
CA ALA A 143 -17.46 5.21 7.91
C ALA A 143 -17.44 5.78 6.49
N ASP A 144 -16.62 5.17 5.63
CA ASP A 144 -16.54 5.45 4.19
C ASP A 144 -16.25 4.15 3.43
N THR A 145 -16.70 4.06 2.19
CA THR A 145 -16.58 2.85 1.37
C THR A 145 -15.70 3.12 0.16
N VAL A 146 -14.82 2.16 -0.15
CA VAL A 146 -14.06 2.12 -1.40
C VAL A 146 -14.44 0.87 -2.19
N LEU A 147 -14.65 1.03 -3.50
CA LEU A 147 -14.89 -0.09 -4.40
C LEU A 147 -13.56 -0.57 -4.98
N ILE A 148 -13.29 -1.86 -4.79
CA ILE A 148 -12.12 -2.52 -5.39
C ILE A 148 -12.63 -3.53 -6.40
N ASN A 149 -12.28 -3.33 -7.66
CA ASN A 149 -12.66 -4.23 -8.74
C ASN A 149 -11.41 -4.95 -9.26
N ILE A 150 -11.26 -6.20 -8.86
CA ILE A 150 -10.21 -7.08 -9.39
C ILE A 150 -10.78 -7.78 -10.61
N LEU A 151 -10.37 -7.33 -11.78
CA LEU A 151 -10.79 -7.88 -13.06
C LEU A 151 -9.98 -9.16 -13.32
N ALA A 152 -10.69 -10.22 -13.73
CA ALA A 152 -10.04 -11.34 -14.41
C ALA A 152 -9.32 -10.81 -15.65
N ASP A 153 -8.17 -11.39 -15.99
CA ASP A 153 -7.57 -11.16 -17.30
C ASP A 153 -8.60 -11.47 -18.39
N PRO A 154 -9.00 -10.50 -19.23
CA PRO A 154 -9.91 -10.74 -20.35
C PRO A 154 -9.31 -11.69 -21.39
N THR A 155 -8.00 -11.97 -21.31
CA THR A 155 -7.34 -13.02 -22.09
C THR A 155 -7.38 -14.40 -21.44
N GLY A 156 -8.39 -14.66 -20.57
CA GLY A 156 -8.68 -15.87 -19.76
C GLY A 156 -8.73 -17.24 -20.45
N ASP A 157 -7.99 -17.39 -21.54
CA ASP A 157 -7.39 -18.62 -21.97
C ASP A 157 -6.42 -19.09 -20.87
N GLN A 158 -6.74 -20.23 -20.25
CA GLN A 158 -5.85 -21.08 -19.42
C GLN A 158 -4.52 -21.47 -20.11
N ASN A 159 -4.26 -20.91 -21.29
CA ASN A 159 -3.08 -21.03 -22.11
C ASN A 159 -1.96 -20.05 -21.71
N THR A 160 -2.07 -19.14 -20.75
CA THR A 160 -0.93 -18.21 -20.51
C THR A 160 0.25 -18.86 -19.78
N LEU A 161 0.00 -19.86 -18.92
CA LEU A 161 1.05 -20.75 -18.41
C LEU A 161 1.47 -21.84 -19.42
N ASP A 162 0.61 -22.18 -20.39
CA ASP A 162 0.89 -23.19 -21.44
C ASP A 162 1.49 -22.58 -22.74
N ARG A 163 1.41 -21.25 -22.95
CA ARG A 163 1.98 -20.57 -24.14
C ARG A 163 3.46 -20.30 -24.02
N LEU A 164 4.06 -20.48 -22.84
CA LEU A 164 5.51 -20.66 -22.72
C LEU A 164 5.96 -22.08 -23.05
N ARG A 165 5.07 -23.08 -23.18
CA ARG A 165 5.38 -24.38 -23.82
C ARG A 165 5.38 -24.32 -25.34
N ASN A 166 4.96 -23.20 -25.92
CA ASN A 166 5.06 -23.01 -27.35
C ASN A 166 6.48 -22.67 -27.81
N VAL A 167 7.45 -22.52 -26.91
CA VAL A 167 8.86 -22.40 -27.28
C VAL A 167 9.61 -23.64 -26.80
N GLU A 168 9.89 -24.55 -27.72
CA GLU A 168 10.74 -25.69 -27.43
C GLU A 168 12.20 -25.33 -27.65
N VAL A 169 13.01 -25.57 -26.64
CA VAL A 169 14.44 -25.29 -26.65
C VAL A 169 15.22 -26.59 -26.65
N PHE A 170 15.87 -26.91 -27.76
CA PHE A 170 16.58 -28.17 -27.94
C PHE A 170 17.78 -28.05 -28.89
N PRO A 171 18.76 -28.96 -28.81
CA PRO A 171 18.94 -29.94 -27.76
C PRO A 171 19.39 -29.28 -26.44
N ASN A 172 19.03 -29.89 -25.32
CA ASN A 172 19.60 -29.58 -24.02
C ASN A 172 20.00 -30.90 -23.35
N PRO A 173 21.30 -31.25 -23.25
CA PRO A 173 22.46 -30.40 -23.50
C PRO A 173 22.70 -30.03 -24.97
N VAL A 174 23.20 -28.82 -25.22
CA VAL A 174 23.65 -28.32 -26.51
C VAL A 174 24.98 -28.98 -26.87
N VAL A 175 25.03 -29.52 -28.08
CA VAL A 175 26.23 -30.12 -28.69
C VAL A 175 26.54 -29.34 -29.96
N ASP A 176 27.83 -29.08 -30.21
CA ASP A 176 28.32 -28.35 -31.40
C ASP A 176 27.78 -26.92 -31.55
N GLY A 177 27.45 -26.26 -30.42
CA GLY A 177 27.01 -24.87 -30.40
C GLY A 177 25.63 -24.60 -31.03
N ARG A 178 24.90 -25.63 -31.45
CA ARG A 178 23.60 -25.50 -32.12
C ARG A 178 22.45 -25.55 -31.13
N LEU A 179 21.83 -24.40 -30.88
CA LEU A 179 20.63 -24.28 -30.05
C LEU A 179 19.43 -23.93 -30.94
N THR A 180 18.37 -24.71 -30.86
CA THR A 180 17.15 -24.52 -31.65
C THR A 180 16.02 -24.04 -30.75
N LEU A 181 15.31 -23.01 -31.20
CA LEU A 181 14.05 -22.54 -30.64
C LEU A 181 12.93 -22.81 -31.65
N ARG A 182 11.96 -23.65 -31.29
CA ARG A 182 10.76 -23.90 -32.10
C ARG A 182 9.57 -23.21 -31.45
N PHE A 183 8.93 -22.29 -32.18
CA PHE A 183 7.82 -21.47 -31.73
C PHE A 183 6.50 -22.02 -32.25
N HIS A 184 5.45 -22.09 -31.43
CA HIS A 184 4.09 -22.53 -31.81
C HIS A 184 3.05 -21.44 -31.50
N GLY A 185 2.05 -21.22 -32.35
CA GLY A 185 0.88 -20.39 -31.99
C GLY A 185 1.18 -18.94 -31.55
N PHE A 186 2.25 -18.33 -32.06
CA PHE A 186 2.54 -16.91 -31.88
C PHE A 186 1.82 -16.08 -32.93
N ASP A 187 1.33 -14.91 -32.54
CA ASP A 187 0.81 -13.92 -33.48
C ASP A 187 1.96 -13.46 -34.39
N ALA A 188 1.75 -13.55 -35.70
CA ALA A 188 2.72 -13.10 -36.66
C ALA A 188 2.95 -11.59 -36.43
N VAL A 189 4.21 -11.17 -36.26
CA VAL A 189 4.72 -9.77 -36.12
C VAL A 189 5.33 -9.42 -34.74
N GLU A 190 5.28 -10.29 -33.72
CA GLU A 190 6.00 -10.01 -32.46
C GLU A 190 7.53 -10.18 -32.59
N LYS A 191 8.33 -9.36 -31.87
CA LYS A 191 9.80 -9.52 -31.76
C LYS A 191 10.15 -10.11 -30.40
N LEU A 192 11.06 -11.08 -30.36
CA LEU A 192 11.63 -11.60 -29.11
C LEU A 192 13.05 -11.12 -28.92
N CYS A 193 13.38 -10.77 -27.69
CA CYS A 193 14.74 -10.66 -27.20
C CYS A 193 15.20 -12.02 -26.68
N ILE A 194 16.33 -12.51 -27.18
CA ILE A 194 16.96 -13.77 -26.77
C ILE A 194 18.27 -13.42 -26.11
N GLU A 195 18.45 -13.83 -24.86
CA GLU A 195 19.63 -13.53 -24.05
C GLU A 195 20.18 -14.79 -23.41
N LEU A 196 21.50 -14.95 -23.40
CA LEU A 196 22.18 -16.04 -22.70
C LEU A 196 23.09 -15.45 -21.63
N PHE A 197 22.87 -15.83 -20.37
CA PHE A 197 23.66 -15.40 -19.23
C PHE A 197 24.50 -16.56 -18.69
N ASP A 198 25.75 -16.31 -18.33
CA ASP A 198 26.50 -17.26 -17.50
C ASP A 198 26.01 -17.23 -16.03
N LEU A 199 26.50 -18.16 -15.20
CA LEU A 199 26.08 -18.26 -13.79
C LEU A 199 26.48 -17.05 -12.93
N THR A 200 27.35 -16.17 -13.42
CA THR A 200 27.68 -14.90 -12.74
C THR A 200 26.71 -13.77 -13.10
N GLY A 201 25.75 -14.05 -14.01
CA GLY A 201 24.82 -13.05 -14.54
C GLY A 201 25.38 -12.24 -15.70
N LYS A 202 26.57 -12.58 -16.23
CA LYS A 202 27.14 -11.85 -17.36
C LYS A 202 26.47 -12.30 -18.66
N LEU A 203 25.98 -11.33 -19.43
CA LEU A 203 25.42 -11.53 -20.76
C LEU A 203 26.52 -12.03 -21.72
N ARG A 204 26.25 -13.14 -22.40
CA ARG A 204 27.15 -13.77 -23.37
C ARG A 204 26.61 -13.77 -24.79
N TYR A 205 25.29 -13.85 -24.93
CA TYR A 205 24.62 -13.78 -26.21
C TYR A 205 23.39 -12.89 -26.10
N HIS A 206 23.14 -12.11 -27.14
CA HIS A 206 21.95 -11.30 -27.29
C HIS A 206 21.54 -11.26 -28.77
N SER A 207 20.26 -11.44 -29.04
CA SER A 207 19.69 -11.29 -30.37
C SER A 207 18.22 -10.88 -30.29
N ILE A 208 17.74 -10.21 -31.33
CA ILE A 208 16.33 -9.89 -31.49
C ILE A 208 15.84 -10.58 -32.76
N ILE A 209 14.84 -11.46 -32.62
CA ILE A 209 14.28 -12.22 -33.74
C ILE A 209 12.82 -11.84 -33.98
N PRO A 210 12.38 -11.72 -35.25
CA PRO A 210 10.96 -11.64 -35.56
C PRO A 210 10.32 -13.03 -35.44
N ILE A 211 9.12 -13.08 -34.86
CA ILE A 211 8.32 -14.30 -34.80
C ILE A 211 7.31 -14.31 -35.94
N GLN A 212 7.27 -15.44 -36.64
CA GLN A 212 6.15 -15.86 -37.46
C GLN A 212 5.59 -17.14 -36.84
N SER A 213 4.27 -17.34 -36.92
CA SER A 213 3.63 -18.54 -36.36
C SER A 213 4.31 -19.82 -36.88
N ASN A 214 4.57 -20.78 -35.99
CA ASN A 214 5.17 -22.09 -36.30
C ASN A 214 6.58 -22.04 -36.93
N THR A 215 7.41 -21.06 -36.55
CA THR A 215 8.78 -20.91 -37.06
C THR A 215 9.82 -21.60 -36.18
N THR A 216 10.91 -22.05 -36.79
CA THR A 216 12.09 -22.58 -36.09
C THR A 216 13.29 -21.65 -36.32
N TRP A 217 13.98 -21.30 -35.24
CA TRP A 217 15.22 -20.53 -35.27
C TRP A 217 16.39 -21.37 -34.76
N VAL A 218 17.44 -21.43 -35.54
CA VAL A 218 18.68 -22.14 -35.19
C VAL A 218 19.76 -21.11 -34.89
N PHE A 219 20.29 -21.15 -33.67
CA PHE A 219 21.38 -20.31 -33.21
C PHE A 219 22.68 -21.10 -33.33
N HIS A 220 23.62 -20.52 -34.06
CA HIS A 220 25.00 -21.01 -34.12
C HIS A 220 25.81 -20.23 -33.09
N LEU A 221 25.81 -20.73 -31.86
CA LEU A 221 26.60 -20.20 -30.77
C LEU A 221 28.03 -20.74 -30.93
N GLN A 222 29.03 -19.86 -30.85
CA GLN A 222 30.43 -20.23 -31.10
C GLN A 222 30.91 -21.39 -30.21
N ASP A 223 31.88 -22.17 -30.66
CA ASP A 223 32.34 -23.42 -30.01
C ASP A 223 32.99 -23.24 -28.61
N HIS A 224 33.00 -22.04 -28.02
CA HIS A 224 33.61 -21.77 -26.72
C HIS A 224 32.62 -21.81 -25.54
N TYR A 225 31.34 -22.11 -25.78
CA TYR A 225 30.37 -22.28 -24.70
C TYR A 225 30.52 -23.66 -24.05
N HIS A 226 30.79 -23.70 -22.74
CA HIS A 226 30.77 -24.93 -21.93
C HIS A 226 30.15 -24.64 -20.56
N GLY A 227 29.44 -25.63 -20.01
CA GLY A 227 28.84 -25.52 -18.68
C GLY A 227 27.41 -25.02 -18.71
N ILE A 228 26.97 -24.39 -17.61
CA ILE A 228 25.57 -24.06 -17.38
C ILE A 228 25.32 -22.58 -17.67
N TYR A 229 24.23 -22.31 -18.38
CA TYR A 229 23.77 -20.96 -18.72
C TYR A 229 22.28 -20.82 -18.44
N VAL A 230 21.83 -19.58 -18.30
CA VAL A 230 20.42 -19.21 -18.27
C VAL A 230 20.07 -18.55 -19.59
N LEU A 231 19.21 -19.20 -20.37
CA LEU A 231 18.56 -18.61 -21.53
C LEU A 231 17.36 -17.82 -21.03
N ARG A 232 17.25 -16.56 -21.45
CA ARG A 232 16.11 -15.70 -21.23
C ARG A 232 15.52 -15.31 -22.58
N ILE A 233 14.19 -15.41 -22.69
CA ILE A 233 13.42 -15.06 -23.88
C ILE A 233 12.34 -14.07 -23.45
N THR A 234 12.32 -12.87 -24.02
CA THR A 234 11.37 -11.83 -23.61
C THR A 234 10.73 -11.08 -24.78
N ASN A 235 9.55 -10.51 -24.54
CA ASN A 235 9.00 -9.40 -25.32
C ASN A 235 8.26 -8.43 -24.39
N THR A 236 7.40 -7.57 -24.95
CA THR A 236 6.62 -6.59 -24.16
C THR A 236 5.57 -7.22 -23.24
N LYS A 237 5.27 -8.51 -23.40
CA LYS A 237 4.21 -9.25 -22.68
C LYS A 237 4.73 -10.47 -21.91
N TYR A 238 5.84 -11.07 -22.33
CA TYR A 238 6.28 -12.39 -21.88
C TYR A 238 7.75 -12.38 -21.46
N VAL A 239 8.07 -13.19 -20.44
CA VAL A 239 9.43 -13.49 -19.99
C VAL A 239 9.52 -14.99 -19.69
N MET A 240 10.45 -15.69 -20.34
CA MET A 240 10.76 -17.09 -20.10
C MET A 240 12.24 -17.23 -19.76
N ASN A 241 12.55 -18.06 -18.77
CA ASN A 241 13.93 -18.41 -18.42
C ASN A 241 14.08 -19.93 -18.44
N GLN A 242 15.16 -20.43 -19.03
CA GLN A 242 15.46 -21.85 -19.09
C GLN A 242 16.95 -22.12 -18.87
N LYS A 243 17.24 -23.13 -18.06
CA LYS A 243 18.61 -23.64 -17.88
C LYS A 243 19.07 -24.37 -19.13
N ILE A 244 20.19 -23.96 -19.71
CA ILE A 244 20.83 -24.62 -20.85
C ILE A 244 22.21 -25.15 -20.43
N ILE A 245 22.52 -26.37 -20.85
CA ILE A 245 23.81 -27.01 -20.60
C ILE A 245 24.55 -27.11 -21.93
N PHE A 246 25.74 -26.55 -22.04
CA PHE A 246 26.63 -26.73 -23.20
C PHE A 246 27.68 -27.79 -22.86
N LYS A 247 27.81 -28.80 -23.73
CA LYS A 247 28.81 -29.87 -23.62
C LYS A 247 29.99 -29.59 -24.52
#